data_AF-A0A561SJD5-F1
#
_entry.id   AF-A0A561SJD5-F1
#
_cell.length_a   1.000
_cell.length_b   1.000
_cell.length_c   1.000
_cell.angle_alpha   90.00
_cell.angle_beta   90.00
_cell.angle_gamma   90.00
#
_symmetry.space_group_name_H-M   'P 1'
#
loop_
_entity.id
_entity.type
_entity.pdbx_description
1 polymer ?
#
loop_
_entity_poly.entity_id
_entity_poly.type
_entity_poly.pdbx_seq_one_letter_code
_entity_poly.pdbx_strand_id
1 'polypeptide(L)'
;MIEKPDFTGLRATYINCTLNRSPDRSHSQGVIDRSVAIMEANGVGVDQIRAVDHDIATGLRQPAHGLGRRFPPRQRQPGVPLTGRDSRLRGGRHMIVVTDNRSANRFEARDGETLAGFAQYARTSELLAFVHTEVDPAFEGRGVGSSLAREGIASAQAEGLRVLAVCPFIAGWLARHPELAHLEYRAPSKVTD
;
A
#
# COMPACT_ATOMS: atom_id res chain seq x y z
N MET A 1 -42.60 -25.91 7.88
CA MET A 1 -41.28 -26.46 8.22
C MET A 1 -40.41 -26.27 6.99
N ILE A 2 -39.31 -25.53 7.09
CA ILE A 2 -38.38 -25.34 5.96
C ILE A 2 -37.46 -26.57 5.95
N GLU A 3 -37.43 -27.29 4.84
CA GLU A 3 -36.54 -28.43 4.62
C GLU A 3 -35.09 -27.95 4.69
N LYS A 4 -34.23 -28.68 5.41
CA LYS A 4 -32.82 -28.31 5.52
C LYS A 4 -32.13 -28.61 4.18
N PRO A 5 -31.35 -27.67 3.63
CA PRO A 5 -30.60 -27.93 2.42
C PRO A 5 -29.61 -29.08 2.63
N ASP A 6 -29.53 -30.00 1.67
CA ASP A 6 -28.54 -31.07 1.63
C ASP A 6 -27.26 -30.53 0.97
N PHE A 7 -26.14 -30.64 1.69
CA PHE A 7 -24.82 -30.23 1.22
C PHE A 7 -23.89 -31.42 0.95
N THR A 8 -24.42 -32.65 1.01
CA THR A 8 -23.67 -33.87 0.75
C THR A 8 -23.08 -33.84 -0.66
N GLY A 9 -21.75 -33.85 -0.77
CA GLY A 9 -21.02 -33.81 -2.05
C GLY A 9 -20.45 -32.44 -2.44
N LEU A 10 -20.74 -31.37 -1.68
CA LEU A 10 -20.04 -30.10 -1.84
C LEU A 10 -18.60 -30.18 -1.31
N ARG A 11 -17.70 -29.41 -1.92
CA ARG A 11 -16.32 -29.24 -1.46
C ARG A 11 -16.00 -27.77 -1.26
N ALA A 12 -15.28 -27.46 -0.18
CA ALA A 12 -14.78 -26.12 0.11
C ALA A 12 -13.25 -26.16 0.31
N THR A 13 -12.55 -25.16 -0.21
CA THR A 13 -11.11 -25.00 0.02
C THR A 13 -10.84 -23.71 0.76
N TYR A 14 -10.18 -23.81 1.91
CA TYR A 14 -9.71 -22.65 2.67
C TYR A 14 -8.27 -22.31 2.28
N ILE A 15 -8.04 -21.05 1.93
CA ILE A 15 -6.70 -20.50 1.75
C ILE A 15 -6.38 -19.66 2.99
N ASN A 16 -5.60 -20.22 3.91
CA ASN A 16 -5.14 -19.50 5.10
C ASN A 16 -3.93 -18.62 4.72
N CYS A 17 -4.16 -17.31 4.63
CA CYS A 17 -3.15 -16.30 4.30
C CYS A 17 -2.39 -15.76 5.52
N THR A 18 -2.38 -16.50 6.64
CA THR A 18 -1.54 -16.14 7.79
C THR A 18 -0.06 -16.06 7.39
N LEU A 19 0.68 -15.13 8.00
CA LEU A 19 2.13 -15.00 7.83
C LEU A 19 2.93 -15.82 8.86
N ASN A 20 2.28 -16.39 9.88
CA ASN A 20 2.91 -17.28 10.85
C ASN A 20 3.32 -18.55 10.12
N ARG A 21 4.59 -18.95 10.17
CA ARG A 21 5.05 -20.17 9.49
C ARG A 21 4.59 -21.40 10.25
N SER A 22 4.32 -22.51 9.55
CA SER A 22 4.09 -23.79 10.23
C SER A 22 5.35 -24.19 11.04
N PRO A 23 5.20 -24.67 12.29
CA PRO A 23 3.97 -25.11 12.96
C PRO A 23 3.27 -24.06 13.85
N ASP A 24 3.65 -22.79 13.77
CA ASP A 24 3.09 -21.77 14.67
C ASP A 24 1.58 -21.59 14.46
N ARG A 25 0.85 -21.41 15.57
CA ARG A 25 -0.59 -21.15 15.53
C ARG A 25 -0.86 -19.71 15.11
N SER A 26 -1.95 -19.48 14.37
CA SER A 26 -2.42 -18.14 13.99
C SER A 26 -3.86 -17.91 14.43
N HIS A 27 -4.25 -16.65 14.62
CA HIS A 27 -5.63 -16.28 14.94
C HIS A 27 -6.61 -16.71 13.85
N SER A 28 -6.21 -16.55 12.58
CA SER A 28 -6.99 -16.98 11.42
C SER A 28 -7.24 -18.49 11.43
N GLN A 29 -6.31 -19.31 11.95
CA GLN A 29 -6.54 -20.75 12.08
C GLN A 29 -7.73 -21.04 12.99
N GLY A 30 -7.83 -20.38 14.15
CA GLY A 30 -8.96 -20.62 15.07
C GLY A 30 -10.32 -20.24 14.49
N VAL A 31 -10.39 -19.23 13.62
CA VAL A 31 -11.63 -18.85 12.91
C VAL A 31 -11.97 -19.88 11.82
N ILE A 32 -10.96 -20.31 11.06
CA ILE A 32 -11.11 -21.34 10.04
C ILE A 32 -11.63 -22.63 10.68
N ASP A 33 -10.99 -23.11 11.76
CA ASP A 33 -11.36 -24.35 12.46
C ASP A 33 -12.86 -24.39 12.83
N ARG A 34 -13.40 -23.27 13.33
CA ARG A 34 -14.83 -23.17 13.68
C ARG A 34 -15.73 -23.28 12.45
N SER A 35 -15.36 -22.62 11.35
CA SER A 35 -16.13 -22.66 10.11
C SER A 35 -16.06 -24.03 9.45
N VAL A 36 -14.88 -24.67 9.45
CA VAL A 36 -14.65 -26.02 8.93
C VAL A 36 -15.53 -27.02 9.68
N ALA A 37 -15.55 -26.96 11.03
CA ALA A 37 -16.36 -27.86 11.84
C ALA A 37 -17.86 -27.79 11.49
N ILE A 38 -18.38 -26.60 11.17
CA ILE A 38 -19.78 -26.42 10.74
C ILE A 38 -20.00 -27.04 9.35
N MET A 39 -19.07 -26.83 8.41
CA MET A 39 -19.15 -27.37 7.05
C MET A 39 -19.12 -28.91 7.05
N GLU A 40 -18.17 -29.50 7.77
CA GLU A 40 -18.03 -30.94 7.91
C GLU A 40 -19.25 -31.57 8.59
N ALA A 41 -19.80 -30.92 9.62
CA ALA A 41 -21.03 -31.37 10.28
C ALA A 41 -22.26 -31.39 9.35
N ASN A 42 -22.22 -30.67 8.23
CA ASN A 42 -23.26 -30.68 7.19
C ASN A 42 -22.88 -31.52 5.95
N GLY A 43 -21.80 -32.31 6.02
CA GLY A 43 -21.41 -33.22 4.94
C GLY A 43 -20.60 -32.58 3.81
N VAL A 44 -20.08 -31.36 4.00
CA VAL A 44 -19.18 -30.70 3.05
C VAL A 44 -17.76 -31.23 3.25
N GLY A 45 -17.11 -31.67 2.16
CA GLY A 45 -15.69 -32.02 2.19
C GLY A 45 -14.82 -30.76 2.21
N VAL A 46 -13.83 -30.69 3.10
CA VAL A 46 -13.02 -29.48 3.24
C VAL A 46 -11.53 -29.76 3.04
N ASP A 47 -10.89 -28.93 2.21
CA ASP A 47 -9.44 -28.90 2.03
C ASP A 47 -8.88 -27.59 2.59
N GLN A 48 -7.67 -27.63 3.16
CA GLN A 48 -7.00 -26.43 3.68
C GLN A 48 -5.60 -26.28 3.08
N ILE A 49 -5.32 -25.09 2.54
CA ILE A 49 -4.02 -24.67 2.01
C ILE A 49 -3.52 -23.52 2.88
N ARG A 50 -2.31 -23.63 3.42
CA ARG A 50 -1.68 -22.56 4.19
C ARG A 50 -0.65 -21.86 3.31
N ALA A 51 -1.00 -20.69 2.80
CA ALA A 51 -0.26 -20.01 1.73
C ALA A 51 1.23 -19.82 2.06
N VAL A 52 1.55 -19.52 3.33
CA VAL A 52 2.93 -19.32 3.81
C VAL A 52 3.82 -20.57 3.78
N ASP A 53 3.22 -21.77 3.70
CA ASP A 53 3.94 -23.03 3.61
C ASP A 53 4.29 -23.40 2.15
N HIS A 54 3.83 -22.61 1.18
CA HIS A 54 4.12 -22.80 -0.23
C HIS A 54 5.05 -21.70 -0.76
N ASP A 55 5.86 -22.04 -1.77
CA ASP A 55 6.63 -21.05 -2.52
C ASP A 55 5.71 -20.27 -3.47
N ILE A 56 5.13 -19.20 -2.96
CA ILE A 56 4.21 -18.32 -3.70
C ILE A 56 4.96 -17.04 -4.06
N ALA A 57 4.93 -16.69 -5.35
CA ALA A 57 5.51 -15.44 -5.83
C ALA A 57 4.91 -14.23 -5.10
N THR A 58 5.76 -13.41 -4.48
CA THR A 58 5.30 -12.24 -3.74
C THR A 58 4.88 -11.11 -4.68
N GLY A 59 3.57 -10.87 -4.79
CA GLY A 59 2.99 -9.66 -5.37
C GLY A 59 2.14 -9.89 -6.63
N LEU A 60 0.98 -9.23 -6.68
CA LEU A 60 0.27 -8.92 -7.93
C LEU A 60 0.87 -7.62 -8.46
N ARG A 61 1.88 -7.72 -9.33
CA ARG A 61 2.30 -6.56 -10.13
C ARG A 61 1.36 -6.54 -11.33
N GLN A 62 0.59 -5.47 -11.53
CA GLN A 62 0.13 -5.16 -12.88
C GLN A 62 1.40 -5.09 -13.74
N PRO A 63 1.50 -5.81 -14.87
CA PRO A 63 2.68 -5.72 -15.69
C PRO A 63 2.77 -4.28 -16.22
N ALA A 64 3.60 -3.47 -15.57
CA ALA A 64 4.22 -2.33 -16.22
C ALA A 64 5.04 -2.93 -17.36
N HIS A 65 4.52 -2.78 -18.58
CA HIS A 65 5.15 -3.02 -19.87
C HIS A 65 6.31 -4.04 -19.90
N GLY A 66 6.02 -5.25 -20.43
CA GLY A 66 7.01 -6.03 -21.18
C GLY A 66 7.91 -7.00 -20.39
N LEU A 67 7.63 -8.30 -20.60
CA LEU A 67 8.55 -9.45 -20.60
C LEU A 67 9.34 -9.78 -19.32
N GLY A 68 8.83 -10.79 -18.61
CA GLY A 68 9.56 -11.99 -18.19
C GLY A 68 10.99 -11.80 -17.68
N ARG A 69 11.14 -11.44 -16.41
CA ARG A 69 12.38 -11.70 -15.67
C ARG A 69 12.06 -12.48 -14.40
N ARG A 70 12.71 -13.64 -14.28
CA ARG A 70 12.76 -14.46 -13.07
C ARG A 70 13.31 -13.58 -11.94
N PHE A 71 12.56 -13.42 -10.86
CA PHE A 71 13.00 -12.63 -9.71
C PHE A 71 14.24 -13.28 -9.09
N PRO A 72 15.37 -12.57 -8.94
CA PRO A 72 16.48 -13.09 -8.16
C PRO A 72 16.08 -13.15 -6.67
N PRO A 73 16.59 -14.13 -5.89
CA PRO A 73 16.36 -14.18 -4.46
C PRO A 73 16.86 -12.88 -3.81
N ARG A 74 16.07 -12.35 -2.86
CA ARG A 74 16.43 -11.15 -2.09
C ARG A 74 17.79 -11.37 -1.40
N GLN A 75 18.84 -10.74 -1.92
CA GLN A 75 20.07 -10.58 -1.16
C GLN A 75 19.77 -9.58 -0.03
N ARG A 76 19.98 -10.02 1.23
CA ARG A 76 19.97 -9.12 2.38
C ARG A 76 21.11 -8.12 2.18
N GLN A 77 20.79 -6.87 1.87
CA GLN A 77 21.79 -5.82 1.90
C GLN A 77 22.19 -5.58 3.37
N PRO A 78 23.48 -5.61 3.72
CA PRO A 78 23.92 -5.17 5.04
C PRO A 78 23.61 -3.67 5.21
N GLY A 79 23.17 -3.30 6.41
CA GLY A 79 22.74 -1.93 6.73
C GLY A 79 23.82 -0.91 6.42
N VAL A 80 23.47 0.11 5.63
CA VAL A 80 24.34 1.26 5.37
C VAL A 80 24.49 2.05 6.68
N PRO A 81 25.71 2.37 7.14
CA PRO A 81 25.89 3.19 8.33
C PRO A 81 25.40 4.62 8.05
N LEU A 82 24.52 5.14 8.89
CA LEU A 82 24.16 6.56 8.88
C LEU A 82 25.27 7.36 9.58
N THR A 83 26.40 7.56 8.90
CA THR A 83 27.39 8.56 9.32
C THR A 83 27.09 9.88 8.64
N GLY A 84 26.66 10.85 9.44
CA GLY A 84 26.42 12.23 9.00
C GLY A 84 27.70 12.98 8.60
N ARG A 85 27.46 14.08 7.86
CA ARG A 85 28.34 15.12 7.27
C ARG A 85 28.42 14.98 5.75
N ASP A 86 28.23 16.01 4.93
CA ASP A 86 28.33 17.45 5.14
C ASP A 86 27.38 18.17 4.15
N SER A 87 26.59 19.12 4.65
CA SER A 87 25.51 19.81 3.91
C SER A 87 26.00 21.01 3.08
N ARG A 88 27.20 20.91 2.48
CA ARG A 88 27.77 22.01 1.68
C ARG A 88 28.67 21.55 0.54
N LEU A 89 28.10 21.05 -0.57
CA LEU A 89 28.69 21.21 -1.91
C LEU A 89 27.58 21.32 -2.97
N ARG A 90 27.69 22.36 -3.81
CA ARG A 90 26.73 22.80 -4.84
C ARG A 90 26.67 21.83 -6.03
N GLY A 91 25.47 21.64 -6.58
CA GLY A 91 25.26 21.09 -7.93
C GLY A 91 23.83 21.37 -8.41
N GLY A 92 23.66 22.41 -9.24
CA GLY A 92 22.45 22.74 -10.02
C GLY A 92 21.15 22.99 -9.23
N ARG A 93 20.60 24.21 -9.24
CA ARG A 93 19.21 24.44 -8.79
C ARG A 93 18.26 23.83 -9.82
N HIS A 94 18.09 22.51 -9.78
CA HIS A 94 16.96 21.83 -10.41
C HIS A 94 15.70 22.30 -9.68
N MET A 95 14.94 23.19 -10.31
CA MET A 95 13.75 23.78 -9.73
C MET A 95 12.58 22.84 -10.01
N ILE A 96 12.36 21.89 -9.09
CA ILE A 96 11.18 21.03 -9.16
C ILE A 96 9.94 21.89 -8.93
N VAL A 97 9.12 22.03 -9.96
CA VAL A 97 7.81 22.68 -9.90
C VAL A 97 6.74 21.61 -9.80
N VAL A 98 5.89 21.70 -8.79
CA VAL A 98 4.74 20.81 -8.65
C VAL A 98 3.49 21.53 -9.13
N THR A 99 2.72 20.88 -10.00
CA THR A 99 1.44 21.40 -10.49
C THR A 99 0.33 20.38 -10.30
N ASP A 100 -0.89 20.85 -10.10
CA ASP A 100 -2.08 20.00 -10.00
C ASP A 100 -2.68 19.76 -11.40
N ASN A 101 -2.55 18.53 -11.89
CA ASN A 101 -3.17 18.11 -13.14
C ASN A 101 -4.53 17.46 -12.85
N ARG A 102 -5.55 18.32 -12.67
CA ARG A 102 -6.93 17.94 -12.34
C ARG A 102 -7.55 16.93 -13.29
N SER A 103 -7.29 17.05 -14.60
CA SER A 103 -7.86 16.15 -15.61
C SER A 103 -7.30 14.73 -15.51
N ALA A 104 -6.09 14.58 -14.98
CA ALA A 104 -5.42 13.31 -14.75
C ALA A 104 -5.47 12.83 -13.29
N ASN A 105 -6.15 13.58 -12.41
CA ASN A 105 -6.24 13.33 -10.99
C ASN A 105 -4.87 13.07 -10.33
N ARG A 106 -3.88 13.92 -10.61
CA ARG A 106 -2.53 13.78 -10.04
C ARG A 106 -1.82 15.12 -9.91
N PHE A 107 -0.96 15.23 -8.91
CA PHE A 107 0.08 16.26 -8.88
C PHE A 107 1.28 15.79 -9.69
N GLU A 108 1.84 16.66 -10.52
CA GLU A 108 3.02 16.39 -11.35
C GLU A 108 4.19 17.23 -10.87
N ALA A 109 5.30 16.59 -10.54
CA ALA A 109 6.57 17.26 -10.25
C ALA A 109 7.42 17.27 -11.52
N ARG A 110 7.79 18.47 -11.98
CA ARG A 110 8.56 18.66 -13.21
C ARG A 110 9.85 19.41 -12.96
N ASP A 111 10.91 18.97 -13.62
CA ASP A 111 12.18 19.69 -13.75
C ASP A 111 12.25 20.25 -15.18
N GLY A 112 11.86 21.52 -15.35
CA GLY A 112 11.59 22.07 -16.68
C GLY A 112 10.46 21.31 -17.37
N GLU A 113 10.73 20.73 -18.54
CA GLU A 113 9.75 19.95 -19.30
C GLU A 113 9.69 18.47 -18.88
N THR A 114 10.69 17.99 -18.14
CA THR A 114 10.80 16.59 -17.75
C THR A 114 9.91 16.28 -16.54
N LEU A 115 9.06 15.26 -16.65
CA LEU A 115 8.28 14.75 -15.53
C LEU A 115 9.20 13.94 -14.60
N ALA A 116 9.50 14.49 -13.42
CA ALA A 116 10.34 13.87 -12.42
C ALA A 116 9.57 12.91 -11.50
N GLY A 117 8.24 13.05 -11.41
CA GLY A 117 7.37 12.18 -10.64
C GLY A 117 5.94 12.70 -10.56
N PHE A 118 5.05 11.90 -9.97
CA PHE A 118 3.67 12.30 -9.74
C PHE A 118 3.08 11.66 -8.48
N ALA A 119 2.09 12.32 -7.90
CA ALA A 119 1.25 11.79 -6.83
C ALA A 119 -0.20 11.71 -7.31
N GLN A 120 -0.70 10.49 -7.52
CA GLN A 120 -2.05 10.24 -7.98
C GLN A 120 -3.05 10.27 -6.82
N TYR A 121 -4.22 10.86 -7.05
CA TYR A 121 -5.25 10.99 -6.05
C TYR A 121 -6.64 10.61 -6.58
N ALA A 122 -7.56 10.33 -5.66
CA ALA A 122 -9.00 10.43 -5.88
C ALA A 122 -9.54 11.60 -5.05
N ARG A 123 -10.56 12.29 -5.57
CA ARG A 123 -11.08 13.52 -4.96
C ARG A 123 -12.58 13.48 -4.83
N THR A 124 -13.08 13.95 -3.69
CA THR A 124 -14.49 14.22 -3.43
C THR A 124 -14.66 15.66 -2.94
N SER A 125 -15.87 16.05 -2.56
CA SER A 125 -16.15 17.34 -1.92
C SER A 125 -15.55 17.48 -0.52
N GLU A 126 -15.12 16.38 0.12
CA GLU A 126 -14.65 16.36 1.52
C GLU A 126 -13.24 15.83 1.66
N LEU A 127 -12.78 15.02 0.70
CA LEU A 127 -11.56 14.22 0.82
C LEU A 127 -10.67 14.34 -0.41
N LEU A 128 -9.37 14.38 -0.16
CA LEU A 128 -8.31 14.11 -1.13
C LEU A 128 -7.59 12.83 -0.73
N ALA A 129 -7.84 11.74 -1.45
CA ALA A 129 -7.24 10.44 -1.18
C ALA A 129 -5.99 10.24 -2.05
N PHE A 130 -4.80 10.25 -1.46
CA PHE A 130 -3.56 9.93 -2.18
C PHE A 130 -3.42 8.42 -2.31
N VAL A 131 -3.48 7.91 -3.53
CA VAL A 131 -3.49 6.46 -3.81
C VAL A 131 -2.14 5.92 -4.25
N HIS A 132 -1.32 6.73 -4.91
CA HIS A 132 -0.03 6.30 -5.41
C HIS A 132 0.94 7.48 -5.57
N THR A 133 2.24 7.21 -5.46
CA THR A 133 3.28 8.19 -5.72
C THR A 133 4.44 7.48 -6.41
N GLU A 134 4.89 8.06 -7.51
CA GLU A 134 6.01 7.56 -8.31
C GLU A 134 7.01 8.69 -8.55
N VAL A 135 8.29 8.39 -8.44
CA VAL A 135 9.39 9.28 -8.77
C VAL A 135 10.26 8.54 -9.76
N ASP A 136 10.61 9.21 -10.86
CA ASP A 136 11.51 8.62 -11.84
C ASP A 136 12.87 8.33 -11.17
N PRO A 137 13.47 7.13 -11.36
CA PRO A 137 14.73 6.74 -10.74
C PRO A 137 15.86 7.76 -10.92
N ALA A 138 15.91 8.49 -12.04
CA ALA A 138 16.91 9.53 -12.27
C ALA A 138 16.80 10.71 -11.30
N PHE A 139 15.64 10.89 -10.68
CA PHE A 139 15.31 11.97 -9.77
C PHE A 139 15.15 11.52 -8.30
N GLU A 140 15.36 10.24 -8.01
CA GLU A 140 15.39 9.73 -6.63
C GLU A 140 16.48 10.41 -5.79
N GLY A 141 16.26 10.50 -4.48
CA GLY A 141 17.18 11.18 -3.55
C GLY A 141 17.20 12.71 -3.64
N ARG A 142 16.51 13.31 -4.62
CA ARG A 142 16.45 14.78 -4.81
C ARG A 142 15.28 15.48 -4.10
N GLY A 143 14.49 14.73 -3.31
CA GLY A 143 13.36 15.27 -2.57
C GLY A 143 12.06 15.44 -3.37
N VAL A 144 11.96 14.94 -4.61
CA VAL A 144 10.78 15.05 -5.47
C VAL A 144 9.50 14.53 -4.79
N GLY A 145 9.54 13.34 -4.22
CA GLY A 145 8.40 12.77 -3.49
C GLY A 145 7.94 13.66 -2.32
N SER A 146 8.89 14.22 -1.57
CA SER A 146 8.56 15.14 -0.46
C SER A 146 7.95 16.45 -0.95
N SER A 147 8.35 16.94 -2.13
CA SER A 147 7.72 18.11 -2.76
C SER A 147 6.30 17.80 -3.21
N LEU A 148 6.07 16.64 -3.84
CA LEU A 148 4.72 16.17 -4.20
C LEU A 148 3.80 16.08 -2.99
N ALA A 149 4.28 15.47 -1.90
CA ALA A 149 3.51 15.33 -0.66
C ALA A 149 3.17 16.70 -0.06
N ARG A 150 4.15 17.59 0.06
CA ARG A 150 3.98 18.93 0.63
C ARG A 150 2.93 19.73 -0.13
N GLU A 151 3.08 19.84 -1.45
CA GLU A 151 2.19 20.64 -2.30
C GLU A 151 0.79 20.02 -2.37
N GLY A 152 0.69 18.69 -2.46
CA GLY A 152 -0.60 18.01 -2.43
C GLY A 152 -1.36 18.20 -1.13
N ILE A 153 -0.68 18.11 0.03
CA ILE A 153 -1.31 18.31 1.34
C ILE A 153 -1.64 19.79 1.58
N ALA A 154 -0.77 20.70 1.14
CA ALA A 154 -1.06 22.14 1.18
C ALA A 154 -2.29 22.50 0.34
N SER A 155 -2.44 21.91 -0.85
CA SER A 155 -3.65 22.06 -1.67
C SER A 155 -4.89 21.55 -0.94
N ALA A 156 -4.83 20.36 -0.32
CA ALA A 156 -5.96 19.85 0.47
C ALA A 156 -6.33 20.80 1.62
N GLN A 157 -5.34 21.31 2.35
CA GLN A 157 -5.55 22.25 3.45
C GLN A 157 -6.16 23.57 2.99
N ALA A 158 -5.65 24.16 1.90
CA ALA A 158 -6.16 25.41 1.35
C ALA A 158 -7.62 25.29 0.88
N GLU A 159 -8.02 24.09 0.45
CA GLU A 159 -9.37 23.78 0.01
C GLU A 159 -10.28 23.26 1.14
N GLY A 160 -9.78 23.16 2.37
CA GLY A 160 -10.53 22.64 3.52
C GLY A 160 -10.84 21.14 3.44
N LEU A 161 -10.14 20.40 2.57
CA LEU A 161 -10.32 18.96 2.40
C LEU A 161 -9.51 18.18 3.45
N ARG A 162 -10.06 17.03 3.86
CA ARG A 162 -9.32 16.05 4.65
C ARG A 162 -8.47 15.16 3.74
N VAL A 163 -7.39 14.60 4.27
CA VAL A 163 -6.42 13.79 3.51
C VAL A 163 -6.54 12.32 3.88
N LEU A 164 -6.84 11.45 2.92
CA LEU A 164 -6.74 9.99 3.11
C LEU A 164 -5.45 9.47 2.46
N ALA A 165 -4.50 9.02 3.28
CA ALA A 165 -3.20 8.55 2.80
C ALA A 165 -3.20 7.03 2.57
N VAL A 166 -3.76 6.57 1.45
CA VAL A 166 -3.68 5.15 1.05
C VAL A 166 -2.26 4.79 0.61
N CYS A 167 -1.57 5.72 -0.06
CA CYS A 167 -0.18 5.55 -0.45
C CYS A 167 0.74 5.47 0.79
N PRO A 168 1.56 4.41 0.95
CA PRO A 168 2.43 4.26 2.11
C PRO A 168 3.51 5.35 2.20
N PHE A 169 3.93 5.91 1.07
CA PHE A 169 4.86 7.03 1.05
C PHE A 169 4.25 8.28 1.70
N ILE A 170 3.02 8.64 1.31
CA ILE A 170 2.31 9.80 1.87
C ILE A 170 1.98 9.57 3.34
N ALA A 171 1.54 8.37 3.72
CA ALA A 171 1.31 8.01 5.12
C ALA A 171 2.59 8.16 5.96
N GLY A 172 3.72 7.63 5.47
CA GLY A 172 5.01 7.77 6.12
C GLY A 172 5.51 9.22 6.16
N TRP A 173 5.18 10.03 5.16
CA TRP A 173 5.47 11.46 5.16
C TRP A 173 4.66 12.19 6.23
N LEU A 174 3.33 12.01 6.28
CA LEU A 174 2.46 12.61 7.32
C LEU A 174 2.89 12.22 8.74
N ALA A 175 3.32 10.97 8.95
CA ALA A 175 3.82 10.51 10.25
C ALA A 175 5.07 11.29 10.74
N ARG A 176 5.85 11.88 9.82
CA ARG A 176 6.99 12.77 10.14
C ARG A 176 6.59 14.24 10.28
N HIS A 177 5.33 14.58 10.00
CA HIS A 177 4.76 15.91 10.02
C HIS A 177 3.53 15.97 10.97
N PRO A 178 3.72 15.77 12.28
CA PRO A 178 2.63 15.70 13.25
C PRO A 178 1.79 16.98 13.32
N GLU A 179 2.35 18.13 12.94
CA GLU A 179 1.63 19.40 12.82
C GLU A 179 0.47 19.33 11.80
N LEU A 180 0.54 18.42 10.83
CA LEU A 180 -0.48 18.19 9.81
C LEU A 180 -1.45 17.07 10.16
N ALA A 181 -1.32 16.42 11.32
CA ALA A 181 -2.16 15.29 11.72
C ALA A 181 -3.67 15.62 11.75
N HIS A 182 -4.02 16.88 11.96
CA HIS A 182 -5.42 17.34 11.96
C HIS A 182 -6.09 17.22 10.57
N LEU A 183 -5.31 17.19 9.48
CA LEU A 183 -5.82 16.99 8.13
C LEU A 183 -6.08 15.51 7.82
N GLU A 184 -5.32 14.60 8.42
CA GLU A 184 -5.39 13.17 8.13
C GLU A 184 -6.77 12.60 8.49
N TYR A 185 -7.48 12.07 7.50
CA TYR A 185 -8.69 11.29 7.70
C TYR A 185 -8.31 9.86 8.08
N ARG A 186 -8.65 9.46 9.30
CA ARG A 186 -8.69 8.06 9.72
C ARG A 186 -10.13 7.61 9.81
N ALA A 187 -10.49 6.58 9.04
CA ALA A 187 -11.75 5.89 9.26
C ALA A 187 -11.73 5.30 10.69
N PRO A 188 -12.76 5.54 11.51
CA PRO A 188 -12.85 4.92 12.82
C PRO A 188 -12.98 3.39 12.63
N SER A 189 -11.99 2.63 13.09
CA SER A 189 -12.09 1.17 13.14
C SER A 189 -13.08 0.76 14.23
N LYS A 190 -14.19 0.14 13.84
CA LYS A 190 -15.15 -0.46 14.79
C LYS A 190 -14.76 -1.87 15.24
N VAL A 191 -13.62 -2.39 14.77
CA VAL A 191 -13.11 -3.69 15.17
C VAL A 191 -12.47 -3.55 16.54
N THR A 192 -13.03 -4.26 17.51
CA THR A 192 -12.45 -4.47 18.85
C THR A 192 -11.91 -5.90 18.88
N ASP A 193 -10.69 -6.07 19.41
CA ASP A 193 -10.06 -7.38 19.63
C ASP A 193 -10.78 -8.20 20.71
#